data_AF-A0ABD4KWD4-F1
#
_entry.id   AF-A0ABD4KWD4-F1
#
_cell.length_a   1.000
_cell.length_b   1.000
_cell.length_c   1.000
_cell.angle_alpha   90.00
_cell.angle_beta   90.00
_cell.angle_gamma   90.00
#
_symmetry.space_group_name_H-M   'P 1'
#
loop_
_entity.id
_entity.type
_entity.pdbx_description
1 polymer ?
#
loop_
_entity_poly.entity_id
_entity_poly.type
_entity_poly.pdbx_seq_one_letter_code
_entity_poly.pdbx_strand_id
1 'polypeptide(L)'
;EEKRYQKALEVARQELEKASDEMKSELEEQIAQLQANLEEAERKHQRAQSMAEQTKRGHVYIISNIGSFGENIYKIGMTRRLEPMDRVNELGDASVPFTFDVHAMIHTN
;
A
#
# COMPACT_ATOMS: atom_id res chain seq x y z
N GLU A 1 13.29 8.41 -5.76
CA GLU A 1 14.68 8.14 -5.35
C GLU A 1 15.36 7.05 -6.17
N GLU A 2 14.76 5.86 -6.33
CA GLU A 2 15.36 4.73 -7.10
C GLU A 2 15.90 5.11 -8.49
N LYS A 3 15.11 5.82 -9.31
CA LYS A 3 15.56 6.27 -10.64
C LYS A 3 16.83 7.13 -10.62
N ARG A 4 17.08 7.85 -9.52
CA ARG A 4 18.28 8.68 -9.35
C ARG A 4 19.49 7.81 -9.01
N TYR A 5 19.31 6.79 -8.16
CA TYR A 5 20.35 5.82 -7.83
C TYR A 5 20.72 4.93 -9.03
N GLN A 6 19.73 4.47 -9.81
CA GLN A 6 19.97 3.72 -11.05
C GLN A 6 20.78 4.53 -12.06
N LYS A 7 20.42 5.80 -12.27
CA LYS A 7 21.15 6.68 -13.19
C LYS A 7 22.57 6.99 -12.71
N ALA A 8 22.77 7.15 -11.40
CA ALA A 8 24.10 7.34 -10.84
C ALA A 8 24.98 6.07 -10.98
N LEU A 9 24.40 4.88 -10.80
CA LEU A 9 25.07 3.61 -11.02
C LEU A 9 25.50 3.40 -12.48
N GLU A 10 24.64 3.78 -13.42
CA GLU A 10 24.94 3.66 -14.84
C GLU A 10 26.12 4.56 -15.24
N VAL A 11 26.14 5.80 -14.74
CA VAL A 11 27.26 6.74 -14.97
C VAL A 11 28.55 6.23 -14.32
N ALA A 12 28.50 5.79 -13.06
CA ALA A 12 29.67 5.26 -12.36
C ALA A 12 30.27 4.02 -13.06
N ARG A 13 29.42 3.12 -13.60
CA ARG A 13 29.88 1.96 -14.39
C ARG A 13 30.54 2.37 -15.70
N GLN A 14 30.03 3.39 -16.38
CA GLN A 14 30.63 3.90 -17.62
C GLN A 14 31.97 4.63 -17.36
N GLU A 15 32.12 5.28 -16.22
CA GLU A 15 33.38 5.90 -15.81
C GLU A 15 34.43 4.85 -15.42
N LEU A 16 34.00 3.75 -14.79
CA LEU A 16 34.85 2.62 -14.44
C LEU A 16 35.47 1.91 -15.66
N GLU A 17 34.72 1.79 -16.77
CA GLU A 17 35.23 1.25 -18.04
C GLU A 17 36.35 2.11 -18.66
N LYS A 18 36.40 3.41 -18.35
CA LYS A 18 37.34 4.38 -18.93
C LYS A 18 38.49 4.75 -17.98
N ALA A 19 38.47 4.26 -16.74
CA ALA A 19 39.39 4.62 -15.68
C ALA A 19 40.68 3.78 -15.66
N SER A 20 41.80 4.38 -15.24
CA SER A 20 43.06 3.68 -14.96
C SER A 20 42.95 2.77 -13.72
N ASP A 21 43.83 1.78 -13.59
CA ASP A 21 43.69 0.72 -12.57
C ASP A 21 43.66 1.23 -11.11
N GLU A 22 44.27 2.38 -10.81
CA GLU A 22 44.22 2.99 -9.48
C GLU A 22 42.87 3.65 -9.18
N MET A 23 42.22 4.24 -10.18
CA MET A 23 40.92 4.92 -10.02
C MET A 23 39.74 3.93 -10.05
N LYS A 24 39.96 2.71 -10.55
CA LYS A 24 38.95 1.63 -10.53
C LYS A 24 38.58 1.22 -9.12
N SER A 25 39.54 1.14 -8.19
CA SER A 25 39.24 0.71 -6.81
C SER A 25 38.25 1.65 -6.11
N GLU A 26 38.41 2.96 -6.27
CA GLU A 26 37.51 3.95 -5.64
C GLU A 26 36.12 3.93 -6.30
N LEU A 27 36.07 3.77 -7.63
CA LEU A 27 34.81 3.69 -8.37
C LEU A 27 34.06 2.38 -8.07
N GLU A 28 34.77 1.26 -7.86
CA GLU A 28 34.17 -0.02 -7.43
C GLU A 28 33.51 0.10 -6.06
N GLU A 29 34.16 0.79 -5.11
CA GLU A 29 33.61 1.03 -3.78
C GLU A 29 32.37 1.94 -3.83
N GLN A 30 32.41 3.00 -4.65
CA GLN A 30 31.24 3.85 -4.89
C GLN A 30 30.08 3.10 -5.55
N ILE A 31 30.36 2.23 -6.53
CA ILE A 31 29.35 1.39 -7.17
C ILE A 31 28.73 0.43 -6.15
N ALA A 32 29.54 -0.21 -5.32
CA ALA A 32 29.06 -1.12 -4.27
C ALA A 32 28.14 -0.39 -3.28
N GLN A 33 28.51 0.82 -2.86
CA GLN A 33 27.69 1.64 -1.96
C GLN A 33 26.38 2.06 -2.62
N LEU A 34 26.42 2.48 -3.90
CA LEU A 34 25.22 2.87 -4.63
C LEU A 34 24.28 1.67 -4.87
N GLN A 35 24.82 0.48 -5.10
CA GLN A 35 24.02 -0.76 -5.21
C GLN A 35 23.35 -1.10 -3.88
N ALA A 36 24.08 -1.05 -2.76
CA ALA A 36 23.51 -1.29 -1.44
C ALA A 36 22.36 -0.31 -1.10
N ASN A 37 22.54 0.97 -1.44
CA ASN A 37 21.52 1.99 -1.24
C ASN A 37 20.29 1.76 -2.13
N LEU A 38 20.49 1.31 -3.38
CA LEU A 38 19.40 0.97 -4.29
C LEU A 38 18.60 -0.23 -3.75
N GLU A 39 19.26 -1.31 -3.33
CA GLU A 39 18.58 -2.46 -2.74
C GLU A 39 17.81 -2.11 -1.46
N GLU A 40 18.35 -1.22 -0.62
CA GLU A 40 17.64 -0.76 0.57
C GLU A 40 16.39 0.03 0.21
N ALA A 41 16.47 0.93 -0.77
CA ALA A 41 15.33 1.69 -1.27
C ALA A 41 14.23 0.77 -1.84
N GLU A 42 14.62 -0.20 -2.68
CA GLU A 42 13.71 -1.18 -3.27
C GLU A 42 13.02 -2.03 -2.19
N ARG A 43 13.77 -2.54 -1.20
CA ARG A 43 13.19 -3.30 -0.08
C ARG A 43 12.19 -2.48 0.73
N LYS A 44 12.48 -1.20 0.99
CA LYS A 44 11.54 -0.30 1.70
C LYS A 44 10.27 -0.08 0.90
N HIS A 45 10.40 0.16 -0.41
CA HIS A 45 9.27 0.34 -1.31
C HIS A 45 8.39 -0.91 -1.37
N GLN A 46 9.00 -2.08 -1.54
CA GLN A 46 8.28 -3.36 -1.63
C GLN A 46 7.56 -3.71 -0.32
N ARG A 47 8.18 -3.43 0.85
CA ARG A 47 7.51 -3.56 2.15
C ARG A 47 6.34 -2.60 2.29
N ALA A 48 6.50 -1.34 1.89
CA ALA A 48 5.42 -0.35 1.96
C ALA A 48 4.23 -0.72 1.04
N GLN A 49 4.50 -1.21 -0.17
CA GLN A 49 3.46 -1.72 -1.07
C GLN A 49 2.75 -2.95 -0.50
N SER A 50 3.51 -3.94 -0.01
CA SER A 50 2.97 -5.14 0.64
C SER A 50 2.06 -4.79 1.82
N MET A 51 2.48 -3.85 2.67
CA MET A 51 1.65 -3.35 3.79
C MET A 51 0.39 -2.61 3.29
N ALA A 52 0.48 -1.82 2.23
CA ALA A 52 -0.66 -1.10 1.65
C ALA A 52 -1.68 -2.05 1.02
N GLU A 53 -1.24 -3.10 0.34
CA GLU A 53 -2.11 -4.14 -0.24
C GLU A 53 -2.78 -4.98 0.86
N GLN A 54 -2.01 -5.41 1.88
CA GLN A 54 -2.57 -6.12 3.03
C GLN A 54 -3.58 -5.29 3.82
N THR A 55 -3.41 -3.97 3.89
CA THR A 55 -4.36 -3.07 4.58
C THR A 55 -5.61 -2.77 3.75
N LYS A 56 -5.55 -2.89 2.41
CA LYS A 56 -6.68 -2.69 1.48
C LYS A 56 -7.56 -3.92 1.27
N ARG A 57 -7.07 -5.10 1.65
CA ARG A 57 -7.85 -6.34 1.57
C ARG A 57 -9.04 -6.34 2.52
N GLY A 58 -10.21 -6.68 1.99
CA GLY A 58 -11.45 -6.72 2.76
C GLY A 58 -12.71 -6.60 1.89
N HIS A 59 -13.74 -6.04 2.50
CA HIS A 59 -15.03 -5.79 1.87
C HIS A 59 -15.47 -4.36 2.15
N VAL A 60 -15.87 -3.64 1.11
CA VAL A 60 -16.55 -2.34 1.22
C VAL A 60 -18.05 -2.60 1.23
N TYR A 61 -18.76 -2.06 2.21
CA TYR A 61 -20.21 -2.16 2.30
C TYR A 61 -20.86 -0.77 2.20
N ILE A 62 -22.05 -0.74 1.62
CA ILE A 62 -22.90 0.45 1.52
C ILE A 62 -24.21 0.15 2.24
N ILE A 63 -24.53 0.93 3.27
CA ILE A 63 -25.70 0.71 4.12
C ILE A 63 -26.55 1.97 4.30
N SER A 64 -27.85 1.80 4.52
CA SER A 64 -28.76 2.87 4.94
C SER A 64 -29.59 2.46 6.14
N ASN A 65 -30.08 3.46 6.88
CA ASN A 65 -31.12 3.26 7.89
C ASN A 65 -31.80 4.60 8.11
N ILE A 66 -33.08 4.70 7.74
CA ILE A 66 -33.81 5.98 7.81
C ILE A 66 -33.90 6.47 9.25
N GLY A 67 -34.10 5.56 10.21
CA GLY A 67 -34.22 5.91 11.63
C GLY A 67 -32.94 6.44 12.28
N SER A 68 -31.77 6.12 11.73
CA SER A 68 -30.47 6.48 12.31
C SER A 68 -29.70 7.52 11.50
N PHE A 69 -29.83 7.46 10.17
CA PHE A 69 -29.10 8.32 9.25
C PHE A 69 -29.98 9.39 8.61
N GLY A 70 -31.29 9.16 8.49
CA GLY A 70 -32.22 10.00 7.73
C GLY A 70 -32.49 9.49 6.31
N GLU A 71 -33.49 10.08 5.66
CA GLU A 71 -33.86 9.70 4.29
C GLU A 71 -32.76 10.03 3.28
N ASN A 72 -32.58 9.13 2.30
CA ASN A 72 -31.58 9.25 1.24
C ASN A 72 -30.12 9.42 1.72
N ILE A 73 -29.81 9.01 2.96
CA ILE A 73 -28.46 9.03 3.51
C ILE A 73 -27.90 7.60 3.57
N TYR A 74 -26.73 7.43 2.96
CA TYR A 74 -26.02 6.17 2.87
C TYR A 74 -24.64 6.29 3.51
N LYS A 75 -24.23 5.25 4.23
CA LYS A 75 -22.88 5.14 4.79
C LYS A 75 -22.09 4.09 4.02
N ILE A 76 -20.85 4.46 3.69
CA ILE A 76 -19.87 3.57 3.08
C ILE A 76 -18.84 3.24 4.15
N GLY A 77 -18.62 1.95 4.38
CA GLY A 77 -17.63 1.46 5.33
C GLY A 77 -16.82 0.30 4.76
N MET A 78 -15.74 -0.07 5.45
CA MET A 78 -14.96 -1.26 5.09
C MET A 78 -14.83 -2.20 6.28
N THR A 79 -14.73 -3.50 6.00
CA THR A 79 -14.46 -4.54 6.98
C THR A 79 -13.44 -5.53 6.43
N ARG A 80 -12.57 -6.04 7.30
CA ARG A 80 -11.62 -7.12 6.96
C ARG A 80 -12.06 -8.48 7.51
N ARG A 81 -13.29 -8.57 8.03
CA ARG A 81 -13.83 -9.82 8.52
C ARG A 81 -14.00 -10.82 7.40
N LEU A 82 -13.87 -12.10 7.75
CA LEU A 82 -14.13 -13.22 6.86
C LEU A 82 -15.59 -13.17 6.38
N GLU A 83 -16.52 -13.04 7.34
CA GLU A 83 -17.94 -12.81 7.08
C GLU A 83 -18.24 -11.31 7.22
N PRO A 84 -18.36 -10.54 6.12
CA PRO A 84 -18.52 -9.10 6.20
C PRO A 84 -19.88 -8.67 6.79
N MET A 85 -20.89 -9.54 6.71
CA MET A 85 -22.22 -9.32 7.29
C MET A 85 -22.20 -9.22 8.81
N ASP A 86 -21.29 -9.94 9.49
CA ASP A 86 -21.16 -9.87 10.95
C ASP A 86 -20.85 -8.45 11.41
N ARG A 87 -20.04 -7.70 10.64
CA ARG A 87 -19.77 -6.30 10.95
C ARG A 87 -21.03 -5.44 10.81
N VAL A 88 -21.84 -5.66 9.77
CA VAL A 88 -23.08 -4.89 9.58
C VAL A 88 -24.05 -5.16 10.73
N ASN A 89 -24.16 -6.42 11.16
CA ASN A 89 -25.02 -6.82 12.28
C ASN A 89 -24.59 -6.19 13.61
N GLU A 90 -23.29 -6.20 13.93
CA GLU A 90 -22.76 -5.56 15.14
C GLU A 90 -23.01 -4.05 15.20
N LEU A 91 -22.91 -3.37 14.05
CA LEU A 91 -23.22 -1.95 13.97
C LEU A 91 -24.70 -1.69 14.28
N GLY A 92 -25.57 -2.63 13.92
CA GLY A 92 -27.02 -2.56 14.14
C GLY A 92 -27.44 -2.81 15.59
N ASP A 93 -26.69 -3.62 16.33
CA ASP A 93 -27.03 -3.98 17.71
C ASP A 93 -26.73 -2.86 18.72
N ALA A 94 -25.82 -1.94 18.36
CA ALA A 94 -25.23 -1.04 19.33
C ALA A 94 -26.15 0.12 19.79
N SER A 95 -27.06 0.64 18.96
CA SER A 95 -27.84 1.87 19.30
C SER A 95 -28.91 2.29 18.26
N VAL A 96 -29.31 1.43 17.33
CA VAL A 96 -30.20 1.85 16.22
C VAL A 96 -31.60 1.23 16.30
N PRO A 97 -32.67 2.00 16.01
CA PRO A 97 -34.06 1.53 16.17
C PRO A 97 -34.47 0.45 15.16
N PHE A 98 -33.73 0.30 14.06
CA PHE A 98 -33.99 -0.70 13.02
C PHE A 98 -32.66 -1.25 12.48
N THR A 99 -32.70 -2.42 11.85
CA THR A 99 -31.56 -3.00 11.13
C THR A 99 -31.13 -2.15 9.94
N PHE A 100 -29.87 -2.25 9.52
CA PHE A 100 -29.37 -1.59 8.33
C PHE A 100 -29.81 -2.31 7.05
N ASP A 101 -30.22 -1.55 6.05
CA ASP A 101 -30.38 -2.04 4.67
C ASP A 101 -29.01 -2.07 4.00
N VAL A 102 -28.62 -3.21 3.42
CA VAL A 102 -27.37 -3.36 2.68
C VAL A 102 -27.63 -3.19 1.19
N HIS A 103 -27.02 -2.19 0.58
CA HIS A 103 -27.18 -1.88 -0.85
C HIS A 103 -26.11 -2.54 -1.70
N ALA A 104 -24.89 -2.68 -1.16
CA ALA A 104 -23.78 -3.32 -1.84
C ALA A 104 -22.78 -3.90 -0.85
N MET A 105 -22.14 -4.99 -1.26
CA MET A 105 -20.99 -5.60 -0.61
C MET A 105 -19.95 -5.91 -1.69
N ILE A 106 -18.81 -5.22 -1.65
CA ILE A 106 -17.80 -5.24 -2.71
C ILE A 106 -16.51 -5.81 -2.13
N HIS A 107 -16.02 -6.91 -2.70
CA HIS A 107 -14.73 -7.48 -2.32
C HIS A 107 -13.56 -6.63 -2.86
N THR A 108 -12.55 -6.38 -2.04
CA THR A 108 -11.33 -5.67 -2.43
C THR A 108 -10.12 -6.59 -2.30
N ASN A 109 -9.46 -6.84 -3.44
CA ASN A 109 -8.30 -7.73 -3.57
C ASN A 109 -6.99 -7.12 -3.05
#